data_AF-A0A0E3CGS8-F1
#
_entry.id   AF-A0A0E3CGS8-F1
#
_cell.length_a   1.000
_cell.length_b   1.000
_cell.length_c   1.000
_cell.angle_alpha   90.00
_cell.angle_beta   90.00
_cell.angle_gamma   90.00
#
_symmetry.space_group_name_H-M   'P 1'
#
loop_
_entity.id
_entity.type
_entity.pdbx_description
1 polymer ?
#
loop_
_entity_poly.entity_id
_entity_poly.type
_entity_poly.pdbx_seq_one_letter_code
_entity_poly.pdbx_strand_id
1 'polypeptide(L)'
;MDFQYYPTGAYTTALLWHQFQRPIVHVCDPSAGKGALFRHAENGFEELPEGTEVPWFDPSLEERFDRRRWSYDQRDKYKSSSRKKSAVEIDIKHHASLRELGVTVLGHDFLEVQSLASVTQVIMNPPFNQGAEHVLHAWDLVYDAEISACINAQTIKNPYTRERKRLVELIEKHGSVSFHQDQFVDDVERKTDVEVAIVYLNKVPEAFADVDNILKRLKVGDNLSRHEFDPHICKTLALPANFIENTYYHFSAAIEAARQSSEFEAIFEHASDKLGVTLDEMQSKGVGSDFRPDPIDIRKKAMELFSKRYEDLKRKAWAQIIRSTLLTDKLSNHARRKLEADAETIYALEFSISNVHGFLAGMIQSMGSIYTDMVLGLFDTIIERSSDNVVFYRSWKSNQKHKVGMRIRKKRFIIPRFNTWSSGALQYECEQFLGDIDKVFGYLNGISGDYFGLRQSFRKNNVNTSERFTSEFFEYRYYKGSGTLHFFPKSDEVVDRRCCTNTGHGCGRLGR
;
A
#
# COMPACT_ATOMS: atom_id res chain seq x y z
N MET A 1 8.29 22.56 12.06
CA MET A 1 8.96 23.34 11.01
C MET A 1 7.87 23.72 10.03
N ASP A 2 7.65 25.02 9.82
CA ASP A 2 6.66 25.48 8.87
C ASP A 2 7.22 25.32 7.46
N PHE A 3 6.84 24.23 6.78
CA PHE A 3 7.13 24.06 5.35
C PHE A 3 6.41 25.18 4.58
N GLN A 4 7.16 25.97 3.82
CA GLN A 4 6.59 27.04 3.02
C GLN A 4 5.96 26.42 1.77
N TYR A 5 4.67 26.11 1.88
CA TYR A 5 3.89 25.46 0.82
C TYR A 5 3.20 26.53 -0.04
N TYR A 6 3.43 26.49 -1.37
CA TYR A 6 2.84 27.44 -2.31
C TYR A 6 1.91 26.70 -3.28
N PRO A 7 0.62 27.08 -3.36
CA PRO A 7 -0.28 26.58 -4.40
C PRO A 7 0.31 26.82 -5.80
N THR A 8 0.36 25.78 -6.62
CA THR A 8 0.80 25.90 -8.02
C THR A 8 -0.36 26.36 -8.89
N GLY A 9 -0.22 27.51 -9.55
CA GLY A 9 -1.24 28.01 -10.48
C GLY A 9 -1.31 27.22 -11.80
N ALA A 10 -2.37 27.45 -12.57
CA ALA A 10 -2.59 26.81 -13.87
C ALA A 10 -1.44 27.06 -14.86
N TYR A 11 -0.89 28.27 -14.92
CA TYR A 11 0.18 28.63 -15.86
C TYR A 11 1.48 27.88 -15.58
N THR A 12 1.94 27.92 -14.31
CA THR A 12 3.12 27.16 -13.86
C THR A 12 2.94 25.67 -14.08
N THR A 13 1.73 25.16 -13.86
CA THR A 13 1.40 23.76 -14.13
C THR A 13 1.56 23.44 -15.62
N ALA A 14 1.04 24.29 -16.52
CA ALA A 14 1.19 24.11 -17.96
C ALA A 14 2.67 24.09 -18.39
N LEU A 15 3.48 25.01 -17.86
CA LEU A 15 4.93 25.05 -18.12
C LEU A 15 5.65 23.77 -17.70
N LEU A 16 5.27 23.20 -16.55
CA LEU A 16 5.86 21.96 -16.03
C LEU A 16 5.50 20.77 -16.92
N TRP A 17 4.22 20.63 -17.31
CA TRP A 17 3.76 19.54 -18.18
C TRP A 17 4.35 19.63 -19.59
N HIS A 18 4.53 20.84 -20.12
CA HIS A 18 5.11 21.06 -21.44
C HIS A 18 6.58 20.60 -21.56
N GLN A 19 7.30 20.44 -20.44
CA GLN A 19 8.67 19.96 -20.49
C GLN A 19 8.79 18.49 -20.95
N PHE A 20 7.74 17.68 -20.77
CA PHE A 20 7.80 16.26 -21.08
C PHE A 20 7.81 16.01 -22.59
N GLN A 21 8.78 15.22 -23.04
CA GLN A 21 9.00 14.91 -24.46
C GLN A 21 8.67 13.44 -24.77
N ARG A 22 8.56 12.59 -23.75
CA ARG A 22 8.29 11.14 -23.88
C ARG A 22 6.81 10.81 -23.61
N PRO A 23 6.30 9.68 -24.13
CA PRO A 23 4.98 9.18 -23.78
C PRO A 23 4.82 9.00 -22.28
N ILE A 24 3.70 9.50 -21.75
CA ILE A 24 3.41 9.47 -20.31
C ILE A 24 2.69 8.18 -19.95
N VAL A 25 3.36 7.33 -19.18
CA VAL A 25 2.84 6.04 -18.74
C VAL A 25 2.52 6.06 -17.25
N HIS A 26 3.48 6.51 -16.43
CA HIS A 26 3.35 6.63 -14.99
C HIS A 26 3.98 7.95 -14.53
N VAL A 27 3.12 8.88 -14.11
CA VAL A 27 3.51 10.18 -13.58
C VAL A 27 3.44 10.19 -12.06
N CYS A 28 4.49 10.67 -11.40
CA CYS A 28 4.56 10.83 -9.95
C CYS A 28 4.70 12.31 -9.57
N ASP A 29 3.88 12.75 -8.62
CA ASP A 29 4.03 14.04 -7.94
C ASP A 29 4.55 13.83 -6.50
N PRO A 30 5.86 13.98 -6.26
CA PRO A 30 6.46 13.74 -4.96
C PRO A 30 6.19 14.85 -3.93
N SER A 31 5.45 15.89 -4.28
CA SER A 31 5.11 16.98 -3.37
C SER A 31 3.70 17.48 -3.66
N ALA A 32 2.74 16.55 -3.68
CA ALA A 32 1.49 16.75 -4.40
C ALA A 32 0.51 17.75 -3.77
N GLY A 33 0.56 17.94 -2.45
CA GLY A 33 -0.39 18.77 -1.72
C GLY A 33 -1.80 18.35 -2.05
N LYS A 34 -2.64 19.32 -2.41
CA LYS A 34 -4.03 19.10 -2.85
C LYS A 34 -4.16 18.58 -4.30
N GLY A 35 -3.06 18.19 -4.94
CA GLY A 35 -3.03 17.67 -6.31
C GLY A 35 -3.23 18.73 -7.40
N ALA A 36 -2.76 19.97 -7.20
CA ALA A 36 -2.95 21.07 -8.15
C ALA A 36 -2.36 20.74 -9.54
N LEU A 37 -1.17 20.12 -9.59
CA LEU A 37 -0.50 19.74 -10.82
C LEU A 37 -1.31 18.75 -11.67
N PHE A 38 -2.05 17.83 -11.01
CA PHE A 38 -2.94 16.89 -11.70
C PHE A 38 -4.27 17.54 -12.08
N ARG A 39 -4.86 18.33 -11.18
CA ARG A 39 -6.18 18.95 -11.37
C ARG A 39 -6.20 19.90 -12.56
N HIS A 40 -5.22 20.81 -12.67
CA HIS A 40 -5.18 21.74 -13.80
C HIS A 40 -4.96 21.03 -15.14
N ALA A 41 -4.17 19.95 -15.15
CA ALA A 41 -3.95 19.14 -16.35
C ALA A 41 -5.20 18.38 -16.81
N GLU A 42 -6.06 17.93 -15.89
CA GLU A 42 -7.35 17.32 -16.24
C GLU A 42 -8.40 18.33 -16.72
N ASN A 43 -8.38 19.54 -16.13
CA ASN A 43 -9.33 20.60 -16.43
C ASN A 43 -8.92 21.49 -17.62
N GLY A 44 -7.86 21.13 -18.36
CA GLY A 44 -7.50 21.80 -19.62
C GLY A 44 -7.01 23.25 -19.51
N PHE A 45 -6.59 23.69 -18.32
CA PHE A 45 -6.10 25.06 -18.07
C PHE A 45 -7.09 26.20 -18.41
N GLU A 46 -8.39 25.94 -18.30
CA GLU A 46 -9.48 26.90 -18.63
C GLU A 46 -9.48 28.19 -17.78
N GLU A 47 -8.79 28.18 -16.64
CA GLU A 47 -8.72 29.30 -15.69
C GLU A 47 -7.77 30.43 -16.12
N LEU A 48 -7.04 30.28 -17.24
CA LEU A 48 -6.08 31.27 -17.70
C LEU A 48 -6.76 32.42 -18.48
N PRO A 49 -6.29 33.68 -18.34
CA PRO A 49 -6.85 34.81 -19.07
C PRO A 49 -6.87 34.59 -20.58
N GLU A 50 -7.93 35.07 -21.24
CA GLU A 50 -8.10 34.96 -22.69
C GLU A 50 -6.92 35.63 -23.42
N GLY A 51 -6.24 34.89 -24.32
CA GLY A 51 -5.04 35.36 -25.01
C GLY A 51 -3.70 35.04 -24.32
N THR A 52 -3.70 34.40 -23.14
CA THR A 52 -2.47 33.84 -22.55
C THR A 52 -1.90 32.76 -23.46
N GLU A 53 -0.67 32.94 -23.95
CA GLU A 53 0.05 31.87 -24.64
C GLU A 53 0.38 30.76 -23.63
N VAL A 54 -0.43 29.71 -23.64
CA VAL A 54 -0.18 28.49 -22.87
C VAL A 54 0.76 27.61 -23.70
N PRO A 55 1.91 27.19 -23.18
CA PRO A 55 2.69 26.13 -23.79
C PRO A 55 1.82 24.89 -23.84
N TRP A 56 1.23 24.60 -25.01
CA TRP A 56 0.20 23.58 -25.10
C TRP A 56 0.82 22.21 -24.81
N PHE A 57 0.25 21.51 -23.84
CA PHE A 57 0.54 20.10 -23.56
C PHE A 57 -0.47 19.26 -24.33
N ASP A 58 -0.01 18.55 -25.36
CA ASP A 58 -0.84 17.59 -26.09
C ASP A 58 -0.97 16.30 -25.28
N PRO A 59 -2.16 15.92 -24.78
CA PRO A 59 -2.34 14.61 -24.19
C PRO A 59 -2.11 13.49 -25.22
N SER A 60 -2.00 13.77 -26.52
CA SER A 60 -1.91 12.81 -27.62
C SER A 60 -0.55 12.74 -28.33
N LEU A 61 0.57 13.07 -27.67
CA LEU A 61 1.94 12.93 -28.24
C LEU A 61 2.33 11.49 -28.72
N GLU A 62 1.43 10.51 -28.67
CA GLU A 62 1.53 9.24 -29.43
C GLU A 62 1.19 9.37 -30.93
N GLU A 63 0.41 10.36 -31.38
CA GLU A 63 -0.06 10.41 -32.79
C GLU A 63 1.01 10.83 -33.81
N ARG A 64 2.16 11.37 -33.37
CA ARG A 64 3.24 11.82 -34.27
C ARG A 64 4.26 10.73 -34.64
N PHE A 65 4.30 9.61 -33.93
CA PHE A 65 5.34 8.59 -34.15
C PHE A 65 4.89 7.28 -34.80
N ASP A 66 3.60 7.06 -35.11
CA ASP A 66 3.21 5.78 -35.71
C ASP A 66 2.01 5.81 -36.68
N ARG A 67 2.04 6.72 -37.66
CA ARG A 67 1.11 6.67 -38.82
C ARG A 67 1.62 5.78 -39.95
N ARG A 68 2.10 4.57 -39.65
CA ARG A 68 2.27 3.51 -40.67
C ARG A 68 1.69 2.19 -40.17
N ARG A 69 0.43 1.99 -40.53
CA ARG A 69 -0.35 0.73 -40.50
C ARG A 69 -0.67 0.17 -39.11
N TRP A 70 -1.90 0.41 -38.64
CA TRP A 70 -2.56 -0.56 -37.78
C TRP A 70 -4.03 -0.79 -38.12
N SER A 71 -4.39 -2.08 -38.11
CA SER A 71 -5.71 -2.64 -38.38
C SER A 71 -6.71 -2.31 -37.26
N TYR A 72 -7.99 -2.25 -37.62
CA TYR A 72 -9.15 -1.80 -36.85
C TYR A 72 -9.42 -2.61 -35.55
N ASP A 73 -8.72 -3.73 -35.33
CA ASP A 73 -8.99 -4.73 -34.28
C ASP A 73 -8.22 -4.49 -32.95
N GLN A 74 -7.31 -3.51 -32.90
CA GLN A 74 -6.51 -3.18 -31.70
C GLN A 74 -7.09 -2.02 -30.85
N ARG A 75 -8.18 -1.37 -31.31
CA ARG A 75 -8.77 -0.21 -30.64
C ARG A 75 -9.40 -0.52 -29.28
N ASP A 76 -9.83 -1.75 -29.05
CA ASP A 76 -10.48 -2.14 -27.80
C ASP A 76 -9.49 -2.57 -26.69
N LYS A 77 -8.21 -2.84 -27.02
CA LYS A 77 -7.17 -3.08 -26.00
C LYS A 77 -6.47 -1.79 -25.53
N TYR A 78 -6.39 -0.76 -26.37
CA TYR A 78 -5.73 0.51 -26.04
C TYR A 78 -6.61 1.52 -25.29
N LYS A 79 -7.94 1.34 -25.29
CA LYS A 79 -8.89 2.21 -24.56
C LYS A 79 -8.84 2.07 -23.02
N SER A 80 -8.00 1.19 -22.47
CA SER A 80 -7.92 0.90 -21.03
C SER A 80 -6.61 1.33 -20.35
N SER A 81 -5.71 2.06 -21.02
CA SER A 81 -4.54 2.65 -20.35
C SER A 81 -4.95 3.93 -19.61
N SER A 82 -5.55 3.80 -18.42
CA SER A 82 -5.53 4.93 -17.49
C SER A 82 -4.07 5.19 -17.15
N ARG A 83 -3.51 6.34 -17.56
CA ARG A 83 -2.16 6.75 -17.14
C ARG A 83 -2.06 6.61 -15.63
N LYS A 84 -1.06 5.87 -15.15
CA LYS A 84 -0.91 5.67 -13.71
C LYS A 84 -0.47 7.00 -13.11
N LYS A 85 -1.19 7.45 -12.08
CA LYS A 85 -0.84 8.65 -11.32
C LYS A 85 -0.46 8.24 -9.92
N SER A 86 0.70 8.70 -9.48
CA SER A 86 1.17 8.51 -8.12
C SER A 86 1.52 9.83 -7.46
N ALA A 87 1.48 9.85 -6.13
CA ALA A 87 1.85 11.03 -5.35
C ALA A 87 2.50 10.64 -4.03
N VAL A 88 3.31 11.54 -3.49
CA VAL A 88 3.79 11.49 -2.10
C VAL A 88 3.33 12.78 -1.43
N GLU A 89 2.76 12.66 -0.24
CA GLU A 89 2.19 13.81 0.45
C GLU A 89 2.30 13.67 1.96
N ILE A 90 2.96 14.66 2.58
CA ILE A 90 3.25 14.66 4.00
C ILE A 90 2.03 15.03 4.86
N ASP A 91 1.13 15.90 4.37
CA ASP A 91 -0.10 16.22 5.07
C ASP A 91 -1.21 15.23 4.70
N ILE A 92 -1.52 14.35 5.65
CA ILE A 92 -2.58 13.34 5.56
C ILE A 92 -3.94 13.95 5.15
N LYS A 93 -4.21 15.23 5.50
CA LYS A 93 -5.47 15.91 5.13
C LYS A 93 -5.67 16.00 3.62
N HIS A 94 -4.59 16.03 2.85
CA HIS A 94 -4.65 16.13 1.39
C HIS A 94 -4.85 14.78 0.69
N HIS A 95 -4.61 13.66 1.38
CA HIS A 95 -4.73 12.31 0.80
C HIS A 95 -6.14 12.02 0.26
N ALA A 96 -7.19 12.54 0.93
CA ALA A 96 -8.56 12.40 0.46
C ALA A 96 -8.75 13.05 -0.92
N SER A 97 -8.27 14.29 -1.09
CA SER A 97 -8.35 15.02 -2.36
C SER A 97 -7.54 14.37 -3.48
N LEU A 98 -6.41 13.74 -3.16
CA LEU A 98 -5.59 13.01 -4.13
C LEU A 98 -6.29 11.72 -4.60
N ARG A 99 -6.96 11.00 -3.69
CA ARG A 99 -7.72 9.79 -4.04
C ARG A 99 -8.92 10.09 -4.93
N GLU A 100 -9.59 11.23 -4.71
CA GLU A 100 -10.69 11.70 -5.58
C GLU A 100 -10.22 11.98 -7.01
N LEU A 101 -8.97 12.42 -7.19
CA LEU A 101 -8.33 12.62 -8.51
C LEU A 101 -7.79 11.32 -9.15
N GLY A 102 -8.08 10.16 -8.56
CA GLY A 102 -7.57 8.86 -9.02
C GLY A 102 -6.06 8.68 -8.84
N VAL A 103 -5.43 9.46 -7.94
CA VAL A 103 -3.99 9.40 -7.68
C VAL A 103 -3.68 8.41 -6.57
N THR A 104 -2.68 7.55 -6.81
CA THR A 104 -2.19 6.56 -5.83
C THR A 104 -1.15 7.19 -4.92
N VAL A 105 -1.43 7.28 -3.61
CA VAL A 105 -0.45 7.78 -2.64
C VAL A 105 0.59 6.69 -2.33
N LEU A 106 1.87 6.96 -2.60
CA LEU A 106 2.99 6.02 -2.42
C LEU A 106 3.61 6.07 -1.03
N GLY A 107 3.55 7.22 -0.36
CA GLY A 107 4.20 7.46 0.93
C GLY A 107 3.81 8.81 1.53
N HIS A 108 4.41 9.12 2.68
CA HIS A 108 4.16 10.38 3.41
C HIS A 108 5.32 11.37 3.26
N ASP A 109 6.57 10.97 3.54
CA ASP A 109 7.75 11.80 3.30
C ASP A 109 8.45 11.35 2.02
N PHE A 110 8.64 12.28 1.08
CA PHE A 110 9.33 12.01 -0.17
C PHE A 110 10.82 11.74 -0.01
N LEU A 111 11.49 12.40 0.92
CA LEU A 111 12.92 12.18 1.15
C LEU A 111 13.20 10.80 1.76
N GLU A 112 12.16 10.13 2.29
CA GLU A 112 12.21 8.75 2.79
C GLU A 112 11.79 7.71 1.75
N VAL A 113 11.31 8.12 0.57
CA VAL A 113 11.03 7.21 -0.56
C VAL A 113 12.36 6.61 -1.04
N GLN A 114 12.36 5.31 -1.30
CA GLN A 114 13.57 4.54 -1.61
C GLN A 114 13.60 4.04 -3.06
N SER A 115 12.50 4.15 -3.79
CA SER A 115 12.39 3.72 -5.18
C SER A 115 11.25 4.41 -5.92
N LEU A 116 11.57 4.98 -7.09
CA LEU A 116 10.62 5.41 -8.11
C LEU A 116 10.87 4.66 -9.44
N ALA A 117 11.31 3.42 -9.35
CA ALA A 117 11.87 2.71 -10.51
C ALA A 117 10.86 2.45 -11.64
N SER A 118 9.55 2.40 -11.33
CA SER A 118 8.48 2.25 -12.33
C SER A 118 7.87 3.58 -12.81
N VAL A 119 8.36 4.71 -12.31
CA VAL A 119 7.90 6.05 -12.70
C VAL A 119 8.64 6.47 -13.97
N THR A 120 7.88 6.95 -14.96
CA THR A 120 8.42 7.43 -16.24
C THR A 120 8.46 8.96 -16.31
N GLN A 121 7.63 9.65 -15.52
CA GLN A 121 7.65 11.10 -15.40
C GLN A 121 7.53 11.53 -13.93
N VAL A 122 8.36 12.45 -13.50
CA VAL A 122 8.25 13.12 -12.21
C VAL A 122 7.91 14.58 -12.47
N ILE A 123 6.80 15.05 -11.89
CA ILE A 123 6.39 16.46 -11.93
C ILE A 123 6.30 16.98 -10.51
N MET A 124 6.97 18.08 -10.17
CA MET A 124 7.03 18.52 -8.78
C MET A 124 7.10 20.04 -8.61
N ASN A 125 6.50 20.51 -7.51
CA ASN A 125 6.72 21.84 -6.95
C ASN A 125 7.10 21.68 -5.46
N PRO A 126 8.35 21.27 -5.15
CA PRO A 126 8.77 21.01 -3.78
C PRO A 126 8.86 22.30 -2.95
N PRO A 127 8.91 22.20 -1.62
CA PRO A 127 9.21 23.34 -0.75
C PRO A 127 10.48 24.07 -1.20
N PHE A 128 10.41 25.39 -1.38
CA PHE A 128 11.50 26.17 -1.99
C PHE A 128 12.84 26.10 -1.24
N ASN A 129 12.82 25.86 0.07
CA ASN A 129 14.04 25.67 0.87
C ASN A 129 14.73 24.31 0.62
N GLN A 130 14.00 23.31 0.11
CA GLN A 130 14.47 21.94 -0.13
C GLN A 130 14.41 21.54 -1.61
N GLY A 131 14.25 22.51 -2.52
CA GLY A 131 14.09 22.24 -3.96
C GLY A 131 15.24 21.44 -4.57
N ALA A 132 16.50 21.76 -4.21
CA ALA A 132 17.65 20.99 -4.69
C ALA A 132 17.65 19.54 -4.19
N GLU A 133 17.32 19.34 -2.91
CA GLU A 133 17.29 18.01 -2.28
C GLU A 133 16.24 17.12 -2.94
N HIS A 134 15.04 17.65 -3.19
CA HIS A 134 13.95 16.91 -3.83
C HIS A 134 14.30 16.52 -5.27
N VAL A 135 14.85 17.44 -6.07
CA VAL A 135 15.20 17.14 -7.46
C VAL A 135 16.32 16.11 -7.54
N LEU A 136 17.35 16.23 -6.70
CA LEU A 136 18.44 15.25 -6.63
C LEU A 136 17.95 13.88 -6.15
N HIS A 137 17.07 13.85 -5.16
CA HIS A 137 16.48 12.62 -4.66
C HIS A 137 15.66 11.92 -5.74
N ALA A 138 14.77 12.65 -6.43
CA ALA A 138 14.04 12.12 -7.57
C ALA A 138 14.97 11.58 -8.65
N TRP A 139 16.03 12.32 -9.00
CA TRP A 139 17.05 11.87 -9.95
C TRP A 139 17.72 10.58 -9.50
N ASP A 140 18.04 10.42 -8.22
CA ASP A 140 18.69 9.22 -7.70
C ASP A 140 17.73 7.99 -7.69
N LEU A 141 16.44 8.22 -7.46
CA LEU A 141 15.41 7.17 -7.36
C LEU A 141 14.85 6.66 -8.71
N VAL A 142 14.68 7.55 -9.69
CA VAL A 142 14.13 7.16 -10.98
C VAL A 142 15.14 6.38 -11.80
N TYR A 143 14.65 5.46 -12.63
CA TYR A 143 15.53 4.68 -13.49
C TYR A 143 15.70 5.31 -14.88
N ASP A 144 14.59 5.42 -15.60
CA ASP A 144 14.51 5.94 -16.97
C ASP A 144 13.27 6.83 -17.05
N ALA A 145 13.46 8.11 -16.76
CA ALA A 145 12.36 9.05 -16.54
C ALA A 145 12.72 10.49 -16.90
N GLU A 146 11.70 11.28 -17.21
CA GLU A 146 11.81 12.73 -17.29
C GLU A 146 11.40 13.36 -15.94
N ILE A 147 12.12 14.40 -15.52
CA ILE A 147 11.83 15.16 -14.31
C ILE A 147 11.57 16.61 -14.72
N SER A 148 10.44 17.14 -14.29
CA SER A 148 10.06 18.55 -14.45
C SER A 148 9.78 19.14 -13.07
N ALA A 149 10.59 20.11 -12.64
CA ALA A 149 10.55 20.65 -11.29
C ALA A 149 10.52 22.18 -11.26
N CYS A 150 9.61 22.73 -10.46
CA CYS A 150 9.55 24.16 -10.15
C CYS A 150 10.29 24.42 -8.84
N ILE A 151 11.41 25.13 -8.88
CA ILE A 151 12.22 25.46 -7.71
C ILE A 151 12.52 26.96 -7.66
N ASN A 152 12.95 27.47 -6.50
CA ASN A 152 13.40 28.86 -6.40
C ASN A 152 14.61 29.11 -7.31
N ALA A 153 14.60 30.17 -8.12
CA ALA A 153 15.68 30.49 -9.07
C ALA A 153 17.05 30.66 -8.39
N GLN A 154 17.09 31.13 -7.14
CA GLN A 154 18.33 31.25 -6.36
C GLN A 154 19.02 29.91 -6.11
N THR A 155 18.28 28.79 -6.19
CA THR A 155 18.84 27.44 -6.11
C THR A 155 19.85 27.19 -7.22
N ILE A 156 19.60 27.75 -8.41
CA ILE A 156 20.45 27.62 -9.60
C ILE A 156 21.41 28.80 -9.73
N LYS A 157 20.92 30.04 -9.55
CA LYS A 157 21.73 31.26 -9.69
C LYS A 157 22.82 31.41 -8.62
N ASN A 158 22.63 30.80 -7.46
CA ASN A 158 23.58 30.83 -6.35
C ASN A 158 23.87 29.41 -5.82
N PRO A 159 24.72 28.63 -6.52
CA PRO A 159 25.06 27.26 -6.14
C PRO A 159 26.17 27.22 -5.09
N TYR A 160 25.88 27.68 -3.87
CA TYR A 160 26.85 27.71 -2.78
C TYR A 160 26.94 26.40 -1.98
N THR A 161 25.87 25.59 -1.95
CA THR A 161 25.87 24.27 -1.30
C THR A 161 26.33 23.17 -2.25
N ARG A 162 26.77 22.03 -1.70
CA ARG A 162 27.17 20.85 -2.50
C ARG A 162 26.01 20.34 -3.36
N GLU A 163 24.81 20.32 -2.80
CA GLU A 163 23.59 19.85 -3.43
C GLU A 163 23.22 20.76 -4.61
N ARG A 164 23.27 22.08 -4.46
CA ARG A 164 23.02 23.02 -5.56
C ARG A 164 24.05 22.90 -6.68
N LYS A 165 25.33 22.76 -6.34
CA LYS A 165 26.40 22.53 -7.33
C LYS A 165 26.16 21.26 -8.13
N ARG A 166 25.86 20.15 -7.45
CA ARG A 166 25.50 18.88 -8.09
C ARG A 166 24.29 19.01 -9.01
N LEU A 167 23.27 19.76 -8.59
CA LEU A 167 22.08 19.99 -9.43
C LEU A 167 22.43 20.76 -10.71
N VAL A 168 23.23 21.82 -10.63
CA VAL A 168 23.68 22.58 -11.82
C VAL A 168 24.44 21.67 -12.79
N GLU A 169 25.37 20.86 -12.29
CA GLU A 169 26.12 19.89 -13.11
C GLU A 169 25.20 18.85 -13.79
N LEU A 170 24.13 18.41 -13.11
CA LEU A 170 23.16 17.48 -13.67
C LEU A 170 22.32 18.14 -14.78
N ILE A 171 21.89 19.38 -14.58
CA ILE A 171 21.14 20.15 -15.58
C ILE A 171 21.99 20.32 -16.85
N GLU A 172 23.27 20.69 -16.71
CA GLU A 172 24.18 20.84 -17.85
C GLU A 172 24.35 19.54 -18.67
N LYS A 173 24.33 18.39 -18.01
CA LYS A 173 24.56 17.09 -18.67
C LYS A 173 23.31 16.44 -19.23
N HIS A 174 22.17 16.62 -18.57
CA HIS A 174 20.99 15.80 -18.80
C HIS A 174 19.71 16.60 -19.06
N GLY A 175 19.77 17.93 -19.13
CA GLY A 175 18.56 18.72 -19.13
C GLY A 175 18.70 20.18 -19.53
N SER A 176 17.76 20.98 -19.04
CA SER A 176 17.67 22.41 -19.30
C SER A 176 16.99 23.13 -18.13
N VAL A 177 17.14 24.46 -18.08
CA VAL A 177 16.48 25.31 -17.09
C VAL A 177 15.93 26.56 -17.76
N SER A 178 14.73 26.97 -17.37
CA SER A 178 14.13 28.25 -17.77
C SER A 178 13.73 29.06 -16.54
N PHE A 179 13.94 30.37 -16.58
CA PHE A 179 13.65 31.29 -15.47
C PHE A 179 12.39 32.08 -15.77
N HIS A 180 11.52 32.23 -14.76
CA HIS A 180 10.26 32.94 -14.88
C HIS A 180 10.02 33.82 -13.66
N GLN A 181 9.54 35.05 -13.90
CA GLN A 181 9.12 36.01 -12.87
C GLN A 181 7.60 35.99 -12.69
N ASP A 182 7.12 36.40 -11.51
CA ASP A 182 5.71 36.72 -11.24
C ASP A 182 4.68 35.60 -11.43
N GLN A 183 5.05 34.33 -11.24
CA GLN A 183 4.12 33.20 -11.46
C GLN A 183 3.15 32.89 -10.30
N PHE A 184 3.22 33.61 -9.18
CA PHE A 184 2.36 33.42 -8.00
C PHE A 184 1.55 34.67 -7.63
N VAL A 185 1.34 35.58 -8.59
CA VAL A 185 0.79 36.93 -8.33
C VAL A 185 -0.75 36.95 -8.26
N ASP A 186 -1.42 36.02 -8.95
CA ASP A 186 -2.88 35.97 -9.04
C ASP A 186 -3.45 34.71 -8.33
N ASP A 187 -4.35 34.95 -7.37
CA ASP A 187 -5.11 33.98 -6.57
C ASP A 187 -4.37 33.05 -5.59
N VAL A 188 -3.34 33.56 -4.92
CA VAL A 188 -2.65 32.84 -3.82
C VAL A 188 -2.79 33.60 -2.50
N GLU A 189 -3.14 32.90 -1.40
CA GLU A 189 -3.31 33.49 -0.04
C GLU A 189 -2.03 34.17 0.51
N ARG A 190 -0.87 34.02 -0.14
CA ARG A 190 0.39 34.72 0.18
C ARG A 190 1.09 35.17 -1.10
N LYS A 191 1.06 36.47 -1.39
CA LYS A 191 1.78 37.11 -2.50
C LYS A 191 3.25 37.30 -2.13
N THR A 192 4.17 36.73 -2.90
CA THR A 192 5.61 37.03 -2.81
C THR A 192 6.20 37.06 -4.20
N ASP A 193 6.99 38.10 -4.47
CA ASP A 193 7.77 38.35 -5.68
C ASP A 193 8.98 37.39 -5.72
N VAL A 194 8.72 36.12 -6.03
CA VAL A 194 9.74 35.06 -6.07
C VAL A 194 9.93 34.61 -7.51
N GLU A 195 11.14 34.87 -8.04
CA GLU A 195 11.58 34.31 -9.31
C GLU A 195 11.79 32.79 -9.19
N VAL A 196 11.22 32.03 -10.12
CA VAL A 196 11.32 30.57 -10.16
C VAL A 196 12.12 30.07 -11.35
N ALA A 197 12.67 28.88 -11.18
CA ALA A 197 13.33 28.11 -12.23
C ALA A 197 12.53 26.82 -12.50
N ILE A 198 12.13 26.63 -13.75
CA ILE A 198 11.59 25.37 -14.25
C ILE A 198 12.76 24.55 -14.77
N VAL A 199 13.07 23.48 -14.07
CA VAL A 199 14.15 22.54 -14.37
C VAL A 199 13.58 21.32 -15.07
N TYR A 200 14.16 20.97 -16.22
CA TYR A 200 13.88 19.74 -16.93
C TYR A 200 15.12 18.85 -16.91
N LEU A 201 14.96 17.55 -16.64
CA LEU A 201 16.01 16.54 -16.71
C LEU A 201 15.49 15.30 -17.42
N ASN A 202 16.26 14.73 -18.34
CA ASN A 202 15.97 13.46 -18.99
C ASN A 202 16.98 12.40 -18.55
N LYS A 203 16.55 11.51 -17.65
CA LYS A 203 17.39 10.40 -17.20
C LYS A 203 17.25 9.23 -18.17
N VAL A 204 18.37 8.89 -18.79
CA VAL A 204 18.53 7.70 -19.62
C VAL A 204 19.48 6.75 -18.91
N PRO A 205 19.17 5.45 -18.82
CA PRO A 205 20.09 4.45 -18.28
C PRO A 205 21.44 4.49 -19.02
N GLU A 206 22.54 4.55 -18.28
CA GLU A 206 23.85 4.27 -18.86
C GLU A 206 23.88 2.79 -19.30
N ALA A 207 24.41 2.54 -20.50
CA ALA A 207 24.42 1.20 -21.09
C ALA A 207 25.29 0.24 -20.27
N PHE A 208 24.68 -0.89 -19.89
CA PHE A 208 25.26 -2.11 -19.30
C PHE A 208 25.93 -2.00 -17.92
N ALA A 209 25.24 -2.59 -16.95
CA ALA A 209 25.72 -3.31 -15.75
C ALA A 209 27.22 -3.20 -15.43
N ASP A 210 27.59 -2.20 -14.64
CA ASP A 210 28.76 -2.30 -13.76
C ASP A 210 28.37 -3.14 -12.53
N VAL A 211 28.42 -4.47 -12.70
CA VAL A 211 28.16 -5.46 -11.64
C VAL A 211 29.04 -5.21 -10.41
N ASP A 212 30.24 -4.64 -10.60
CA ASP A 212 31.17 -4.30 -9.52
C ASP A 212 30.78 -3.03 -8.76
N ASN A 213 30.18 -2.02 -9.41
CA ASN A 213 29.57 -0.88 -8.71
C ASN A 213 28.32 -1.28 -7.92
N ILE A 214 27.52 -2.20 -8.47
CA ILE A 214 26.30 -2.73 -7.85
C ILE A 214 26.66 -3.57 -6.62
N LEU A 215 27.66 -4.44 -6.72
CA LEU A 215 28.19 -5.20 -5.58
C LEU A 215 28.89 -4.29 -4.56
N LYS A 216 29.55 -3.21 -4.96
CA LYS A 216 30.09 -2.20 -4.02
C LYS A 216 28.97 -1.46 -3.28
N ARG A 217 27.86 -1.11 -3.94
CA ARG A 217 26.69 -0.50 -3.28
C ARG A 217 25.96 -1.46 -2.35
N LEU A 218 25.92 -2.75 -2.69
CA LEU A 218 25.37 -3.81 -1.83
C LEU A 218 26.31 -4.23 -0.69
N LYS A 219 27.64 -4.10 -0.88
CA LYS A 219 28.65 -4.40 0.14
C LYS A 219 28.95 -3.23 1.07
N VAL A 220 28.70 -1.99 0.65
CA VAL A 220 28.73 -0.80 1.51
C VAL A 220 27.34 -0.66 2.17
N GLY A 221 26.97 -1.69 2.93
CA GLY A 221 25.84 -1.68 3.84
C GLY A 221 26.17 -1.05 5.19
N ASP A 222 27.32 -0.38 5.33
CA ASP A 222 27.66 0.42 6.51
C ASP A 222 26.87 1.73 6.62
N ASN A 223 25.90 1.97 5.73
CA ASN A 223 24.90 3.03 5.84
C ASN A 223 23.49 2.57 5.44
N LEU A 224 23.10 1.33 5.79
CA LEU A 224 21.74 1.19 6.31
C LEU A 224 21.76 2.06 7.57
N SER A 225 21.33 3.31 7.44
CA SER A 225 21.00 4.13 8.59
C SER A 225 20.28 3.19 9.55
N ARG A 226 20.86 2.97 10.73
CA ARG A 226 20.25 2.27 11.84
C ARG A 226 18.90 2.96 12.09
N HIS A 227 17.88 2.61 11.32
CA HIS A 227 16.52 2.70 11.77
C HIS A 227 16.44 1.55 12.75
N GLU A 228 16.92 1.81 13.97
CA GLU A 228 16.67 0.93 15.09
C GLU A 228 15.15 0.81 15.17
N PHE A 229 14.63 -0.31 14.67
CA PHE A 229 13.21 -0.61 14.79
C PHE A 229 12.87 -0.53 16.26
N ASP A 230 11.81 0.21 16.61
CA ASP A 230 11.36 0.30 17.99
C ASP A 230 11.20 -1.12 18.54
N PRO A 231 12.05 -1.53 19.50
CA PRO A 231 12.01 -2.88 20.06
C PRO A 231 10.63 -3.20 20.66
N HIS A 232 9.87 -2.16 21.04
CA HIS A 232 8.51 -2.28 21.53
C HIS A 232 7.54 -2.77 20.45
N ILE A 233 7.64 -2.30 19.20
CA ILE A 233 6.78 -2.72 18.09
C ILE A 233 7.06 -4.19 17.75
N CYS A 234 8.33 -4.55 17.59
CA CYS A 234 8.73 -5.92 17.28
C CYS A 234 8.29 -6.91 18.37
N LYS A 235 8.42 -6.52 19.65
CA LYS A 235 7.95 -7.34 20.78
C LYS A 235 6.43 -7.46 20.84
N THR A 236 5.71 -6.36 20.60
CA THR A 236 4.24 -6.33 20.65
C THR A 236 3.62 -7.18 19.55
N LEU A 237 4.21 -7.18 18.35
CA LEU A 237 3.77 -7.96 17.20
C LEU A 237 4.41 -9.35 17.11
N ALA A 238 5.26 -9.73 18.07
CA ALA A 238 5.99 -11.00 18.09
C ALA A 238 6.81 -11.26 16.81
N LEU A 239 7.39 -10.22 16.21
CA LEU A 239 8.21 -10.34 15.02
C LEU A 239 9.59 -10.93 15.35
N PRO A 240 10.14 -11.83 14.51
CA PRO A 240 11.52 -12.29 14.66
C PRO A 240 12.51 -11.12 14.57
N ALA A 241 13.62 -11.19 15.31
CA ALA A 241 14.68 -10.19 15.22
C ALA A 241 15.19 -10.05 13.77
N ASN A 242 15.42 -8.82 13.33
CA ASN A 242 15.90 -8.45 11.99
C ASN A 242 14.96 -8.90 10.85
N PHE A 243 13.72 -9.30 11.13
CA PHE A 243 12.79 -9.78 10.10
C PHE A 243 12.49 -8.72 9.03
N ILE A 244 12.23 -7.49 9.46
CA ILE A 244 11.89 -6.40 8.54
C ILE A 244 13.12 -6.03 7.69
N GLU A 245 14.29 -5.92 8.32
CA GLU A 245 15.58 -5.66 7.65
C GLU A 245 15.89 -6.74 6.61
N ASN A 246 15.75 -8.02 6.97
CA ASN A 246 15.98 -9.13 6.05
C ASN A 246 14.96 -9.12 4.90
N THR A 247 13.69 -8.83 5.18
CA THR A 247 12.65 -8.72 4.14
C THR A 247 12.98 -7.60 3.17
N TYR A 248 13.40 -6.43 3.68
CA TYR A 248 13.82 -5.30 2.88
C TYR A 248 15.10 -5.59 2.06
N TYR A 249 16.08 -6.26 2.66
CA TYR A 249 17.29 -6.69 1.97
C TYR A 249 16.97 -7.61 0.78
N HIS A 250 16.14 -8.63 0.99
CA HIS A 250 15.72 -9.54 -0.08
C HIS A 250 14.90 -8.83 -1.16
N PHE A 251 14.01 -7.92 -0.76
CA PHE A 251 13.24 -7.10 -1.71
C PHE A 251 14.15 -6.23 -2.58
N SER A 252 15.09 -5.52 -1.97
CA SER A 252 16.05 -4.65 -2.67
C SER A 252 16.92 -5.44 -3.65
N ALA A 253 17.46 -6.58 -3.21
CA ALA A 253 18.23 -7.47 -4.07
C ALA A 253 17.39 -8.02 -5.24
N ALA A 254 16.13 -8.36 -4.99
CA ALA A 254 15.22 -8.86 -6.02
C ALA A 254 14.83 -7.79 -7.04
N ILE A 255 14.67 -6.51 -6.65
CA ILE A 255 14.42 -5.40 -7.58
C ILE A 255 15.58 -5.26 -8.56
N GLU A 256 16.81 -5.27 -8.04
CA GLU A 256 18.01 -5.11 -8.87
C GLU A 256 18.14 -6.27 -9.86
N ALA A 257 17.95 -7.50 -9.40
CA ALA A 257 17.95 -8.67 -10.27
C ALA A 257 16.80 -8.62 -11.32
N ALA A 258 15.61 -8.18 -10.91
CA ALA A 258 14.46 -8.04 -11.80
C ALA A 258 14.72 -7.01 -12.90
N ARG A 259 15.44 -5.93 -12.59
CA ARG A 259 15.83 -4.91 -13.56
C ARG A 259 16.76 -5.47 -14.63
N GLN A 260 17.87 -6.08 -14.22
CA GLN A 260 18.81 -6.71 -15.15
C GLN A 260 18.13 -7.78 -16.00
N SER A 261 17.32 -8.63 -15.36
CA SER A 261 16.56 -9.66 -16.06
C SER A 261 15.59 -9.07 -17.10
N SER A 262 15.02 -7.89 -16.86
CA SER A 262 14.09 -7.24 -17.79
C SER A 262 14.81 -6.62 -18.98
N GLU A 263 15.99 -6.06 -18.75
CA GLU A 263 16.86 -5.56 -19.82
C GLU A 263 17.36 -6.69 -20.71
N PHE A 264 17.90 -7.75 -20.10
CA PHE A 264 18.40 -8.91 -20.86
C PHE A 264 17.30 -9.60 -21.64
N GLU A 265 16.09 -9.71 -21.07
CA GLU A 265 14.94 -10.28 -21.77
C GLU A 265 14.48 -9.39 -22.93
N ALA A 266 14.42 -8.07 -22.75
CA ALA A 266 14.09 -7.16 -23.85
C ALA A 266 15.13 -7.21 -24.99
N ILE A 267 16.42 -7.31 -24.65
CA ILE A 267 17.50 -7.51 -25.63
C ILE A 267 17.35 -8.87 -26.32
N PHE A 268 17.07 -9.93 -25.56
CA PHE A 268 16.87 -11.27 -26.09
C PHE A 268 15.70 -11.32 -27.06
N GLU A 269 14.54 -10.78 -26.69
CA GLU A 269 13.37 -10.71 -27.56
C GLU A 269 13.68 -9.92 -28.84
N HIS A 270 14.28 -8.73 -28.73
CA HIS A 270 14.66 -7.93 -29.90
C HIS A 270 15.66 -8.65 -30.82
N ALA A 271 16.62 -9.37 -30.25
CA ALA A 271 17.58 -10.17 -31.01
C ALA A 271 16.90 -11.40 -31.65
N SER A 272 15.99 -12.06 -30.92
CA SER A 272 15.21 -13.21 -31.40
C SER A 272 14.31 -12.81 -32.57
N ASP A 273 13.64 -11.66 -32.50
CA ASP A 273 12.80 -11.14 -33.57
C ASP A 273 13.58 -10.88 -34.86
N LYS A 274 14.86 -10.49 -34.74
CA LYS A 274 15.75 -10.33 -35.90
C LYS A 274 16.12 -11.65 -36.56
N LEU A 275 16.07 -12.77 -35.84
CA LEU A 275 16.26 -14.10 -36.41
C LEU A 275 15.04 -14.56 -37.22
N GLY A 276 13.88 -13.91 -37.04
CA GLY A 276 12.64 -14.20 -37.75
C GLY A 276 11.79 -15.27 -37.06
N VAL A 277 10.77 -15.74 -37.76
CA VAL A 277 9.85 -16.78 -37.29
C VAL A 277 10.14 -18.11 -37.99
N THR A 278 9.87 -19.22 -37.30
CA THR A 278 10.02 -20.56 -37.87
C THR A 278 8.99 -20.85 -38.96
N LEU A 279 9.20 -21.89 -39.78
CA LEU A 279 8.24 -22.29 -40.82
C LEU A 279 6.86 -22.66 -40.24
N ASP A 280 6.82 -23.30 -39.08
CA ASP A 280 5.58 -23.64 -38.37
C ASP A 280 4.85 -22.38 -37.86
N GLU A 281 5.60 -21.38 -37.41
CA GLU A 281 5.05 -20.09 -37.01
C GLU A 281 4.57 -19.26 -38.20
N MET A 282 5.24 -19.36 -39.35
CA MET A 282 4.78 -18.73 -40.60
C MET A 282 3.45 -19.32 -41.07
N GLN A 283 3.32 -20.65 -41.03
CA GLN A 283 2.11 -21.34 -41.43
C GLN A 283 0.94 -21.07 -40.48
N SER A 284 1.19 -21.02 -39.17
CA SER A 284 0.15 -20.69 -38.18
C SER A 284 -0.27 -19.23 -38.20
N LYS A 285 0.64 -18.28 -38.49
CA LYS A 285 0.32 -16.85 -38.62
C LYS A 285 -0.19 -16.45 -40.01
N GLY A 286 -0.08 -17.32 -41.01
CA GLY A 286 -0.50 -17.04 -42.39
C GLY A 286 0.35 -15.98 -43.08
N VAL A 287 1.65 -15.91 -42.77
CA VAL A 287 2.57 -14.86 -43.26
C VAL A 287 3.64 -15.44 -44.19
N GLY A 288 4.02 -14.68 -45.22
CA GLY A 288 5.02 -15.09 -46.21
C GLY A 288 6.47 -14.94 -45.73
N SER A 289 7.44 -15.34 -46.57
CA SER A 289 8.89 -15.31 -46.29
C SER A 289 9.45 -13.94 -45.87
N ASP A 290 8.76 -12.88 -46.30
CA ASP A 290 9.18 -11.49 -46.12
C ASP A 290 8.64 -10.89 -44.82
N PHE A 291 7.91 -11.67 -44.02
CA PHE A 291 7.45 -11.23 -42.71
C PHE A 291 8.63 -10.92 -41.79
N ARG A 292 8.57 -9.72 -41.20
CA ARG A 292 9.45 -9.28 -40.13
C ARG A 292 8.56 -8.75 -39.00
N PRO A 293 8.80 -9.15 -37.75
CA PRO A 293 8.15 -8.51 -36.60
C PRO A 293 8.45 -7.01 -36.62
N ASP A 294 7.51 -6.20 -36.13
CA ASP A 294 7.75 -4.77 -35.95
C ASP A 294 8.92 -4.56 -34.97
N PRO A 295 9.81 -3.58 -35.20
CA PRO A 295 10.93 -3.34 -34.32
C PRO A 295 10.47 -3.04 -32.89
N ILE A 296 10.84 -3.90 -31.93
CA ILE A 296 10.60 -3.64 -30.52
C ILE A 296 11.55 -2.54 -30.03
N ASP A 297 10.99 -1.50 -29.40
CA ASP A 297 11.77 -0.59 -28.57
C ASP A 297 12.19 -1.33 -27.29
N ILE A 298 13.48 -1.70 -27.25
CA ILE A 298 14.12 -2.43 -26.14
C ILE A 298 13.85 -1.74 -24.80
N ARG A 299 13.88 -0.40 -24.77
CA ARG A 299 13.71 0.38 -23.55
C ARG A 299 12.28 0.30 -23.04
N LYS A 300 11.31 0.52 -23.94
CA LYS A 300 9.88 0.42 -23.62
C LYS A 300 9.54 -0.98 -23.09
N LYS A 301 10.07 -2.03 -23.75
CA LYS A 301 9.85 -3.42 -23.35
C LYS A 301 10.50 -3.76 -22.00
N ALA A 302 11.75 -3.34 -21.79
CA ALA A 302 12.44 -3.55 -20.52
C ALA A 302 11.70 -2.88 -19.35
N MET A 303 11.21 -1.66 -19.55
CA MET A 303 10.41 -0.94 -18.55
C MET A 303 9.08 -1.66 -18.26
N GLU A 304 8.39 -2.15 -19.29
CA GLU A 304 7.13 -2.90 -19.10
C GLU A 304 7.34 -4.19 -18.29
N LEU A 305 8.37 -4.97 -18.65
CA LEU A 305 8.74 -6.20 -17.94
C LEU A 305 9.14 -5.91 -16.49
N PHE A 306 9.95 -4.88 -16.29
CA PHE A 306 10.40 -4.46 -14.96
C PHE A 306 9.23 -3.99 -14.10
N SER A 307 8.33 -3.16 -14.62
CA SER A 307 7.17 -2.65 -13.89
C SER A 307 6.27 -3.79 -13.38
N LYS A 308 6.01 -4.80 -14.22
CA LYS A 308 5.25 -6.00 -13.82
C LYS A 308 5.96 -6.78 -12.70
N ARG A 309 7.27 -7.00 -12.83
CA ARG A 309 8.08 -7.69 -11.82
C ARG A 309 8.14 -6.91 -10.50
N TYR A 310 8.33 -5.61 -10.57
CA TYR A 310 8.37 -4.72 -9.42
C TYR A 310 7.07 -4.76 -8.62
N GLU A 311 5.91 -4.64 -9.27
CA GLU A 311 4.61 -4.73 -8.58
C GLU A 311 4.39 -6.11 -7.93
N ASP A 312 4.83 -7.20 -8.58
CA ASP A 312 4.75 -8.54 -7.98
C ASP A 312 5.67 -8.70 -6.77
N LEU A 313 6.91 -8.20 -6.84
CA LEU A 313 7.86 -8.19 -5.73
C LEU A 313 7.35 -7.35 -4.57
N LYS A 314 6.80 -6.15 -4.85
CA LYS A 314 6.23 -5.25 -3.85
C LYS A 314 5.06 -5.91 -3.13
N ARG A 315 4.15 -6.54 -3.89
CA ARG A 315 3.01 -7.31 -3.32
C ARG A 315 3.51 -8.46 -2.44
N LYS A 316 4.53 -9.20 -2.88
CA LYS A 316 5.13 -10.29 -2.08
C LYS A 316 5.77 -9.78 -0.78
N ALA A 317 6.49 -8.67 -0.84
CA ALA A 317 7.15 -8.06 0.32
C ALA A 317 6.12 -7.58 1.35
N TRP A 318 5.11 -6.82 0.93
CA TRP A 318 4.02 -6.42 1.81
C TRP A 318 3.24 -7.59 2.37
N ALA A 319 2.90 -8.58 1.54
CA ALA A 319 2.20 -9.77 2.01
C ALA A 319 3.03 -10.55 3.05
N GLN A 320 4.36 -10.51 2.95
CA GLN A 320 5.26 -11.13 3.92
C GLN A 320 5.25 -10.38 5.25
N ILE A 321 5.26 -9.03 5.25
CA ILE A 321 5.10 -8.21 6.45
C ILE A 321 3.71 -8.45 7.08
N ILE A 322 2.65 -8.39 6.28
CA ILE A 322 1.29 -8.58 6.78
C ILE A 322 1.13 -9.97 7.41
N ARG A 323 1.58 -11.04 6.74
CA ARG A 323 1.49 -12.40 7.29
C ARG A 323 2.31 -12.62 8.56
N SER A 324 3.39 -11.88 8.79
CA SER A 324 4.26 -12.06 9.96
C SER A 324 3.86 -11.19 11.15
N THR A 325 3.30 -10.01 10.88
CA THR A 325 2.86 -9.02 11.88
C THR A 325 1.49 -9.39 12.45
N LEU A 326 0.66 -9.99 11.62
CA LEU A 326 -0.49 -10.72 12.07
C LEU A 326 0.05 -12.02 12.66
N LEU A 327 -0.08 -12.14 13.97
CA LEU A 327 -0.37 -13.46 14.53
C LEU A 327 -1.71 -13.86 13.91
N THR A 328 -1.70 -14.47 12.71
CA THR A 328 -2.89 -14.97 12.00
C THR A 328 -3.73 -15.87 12.91
N ASP A 329 -3.08 -16.45 13.92
CA ASP A 329 -3.69 -17.27 14.95
C ASP A 329 -4.42 -16.47 16.05
N LYS A 330 -4.14 -15.18 16.23
CA LYS A 330 -4.80 -14.32 17.24
C LYS A 330 -6.02 -13.56 16.72
N LEU A 331 -6.12 -13.35 15.41
CA LEU A 331 -7.26 -12.63 14.80
C LEU A 331 -8.38 -13.58 14.38
N SER A 332 -9.63 -13.17 14.54
CA SER A 332 -10.77 -13.90 13.98
C SER A 332 -10.76 -13.88 12.46
N ASN A 333 -11.54 -14.77 11.83
CA ASN A 333 -11.70 -14.75 10.37
C ASN A 333 -12.28 -13.45 9.84
N HIS A 334 -13.22 -12.84 10.58
CA HIS A 334 -13.81 -11.56 10.20
C HIS A 334 -12.76 -10.44 10.21
N ALA A 335 -11.96 -10.35 11.27
CA ALA A 335 -10.86 -9.39 11.37
C ALA A 335 -9.81 -9.61 10.27
N ARG A 336 -9.48 -10.88 9.98
CA ARG A 336 -8.56 -11.25 8.90
C ARG A 336 -9.04 -10.79 7.53
N ARG A 337 -10.32 -11.03 7.20
CA ARG A 337 -10.93 -10.62 5.92
C ARG A 337 -11.00 -9.10 5.75
N LYS A 338 -11.34 -8.37 6.82
CA LYS A 338 -11.36 -6.90 6.81
C LYS A 338 -9.96 -6.36 6.51
N LEU A 339 -8.94 -6.92 7.17
CA LEU A 339 -7.56 -6.54 6.95
C LEU A 339 -7.03 -6.97 5.56
N GLU A 340 -7.46 -8.11 5.02
CA GLU A 340 -7.19 -8.49 3.62
C GLU A 340 -7.85 -7.54 2.62
N ALA A 341 -9.06 -7.03 2.90
CA ALA A 341 -9.71 -6.03 2.06
C ALA A 341 -8.97 -4.68 2.12
N ASP A 342 -8.48 -4.30 3.30
CA ASP A 342 -7.64 -3.10 3.47
C ASP A 342 -6.22 -3.28 2.88
N ALA A 343 -5.77 -4.53 2.66
CA ALA A 343 -4.43 -4.86 2.18
C ALA A 343 -4.14 -4.34 0.76
N GLU A 344 -5.14 -4.21 -0.10
CA GLU A 344 -4.93 -3.62 -1.43
C GLU A 344 -4.48 -2.15 -1.35
N THR A 345 -4.98 -1.41 -0.35
CA THR A 345 -4.52 -0.03 -0.08
C THR A 345 -3.07 -0.03 0.41
N ILE A 346 -2.67 -1.06 1.16
CA ILE A 346 -1.29 -1.23 1.66
C ILE A 346 -0.35 -1.62 0.52
N TYR A 347 -0.77 -2.52 -0.38
CA TYR A 347 0.01 -2.91 -1.55
C TYR A 347 0.27 -1.75 -2.51
N ALA A 348 -0.58 -0.73 -2.50
CA ALA A 348 -0.37 0.48 -3.25
C ALA A 348 0.84 1.31 -2.73
N LEU A 349 1.10 1.29 -1.41
CA LEU A 349 2.21 2.00 -0.79
C LEU A 349 3.56 1.45 -1.28
N GLU A 350 4.54 2.33 -1.36
CA GLU A 350 5.92 1.94 -1.60
C GLU A 350 6.42 1.05 -0.45
N PHE A 351 7.14 -0.02 -0.79
CA PHE A 351 7.75 -0.87 0.22
C PHE A 351 9.07 -0.24 0.71
N SER A 352 8.95 0.61 1.74
CA SER A 352 10.08 1.24 2.44
C SER A 352 10.03 0.92 3.93
N ILE A 353 11.17 1.05 4.62
CA ILE A 353 11.24 0.82 6.07
C ILE A 353 10.27 1.74 6.82
N SER A 354 10.17 3.01 6.41
CA SER A 354 9.32 3.99 7.05
C SER A 354 7.83 3.69 6.86
N ASN A 355 7.41 3.33 5.63
CA ASN A 355 6.03 2.92 5.38
C ASN A 355 5.66 1.65 6.14
N VAL A 356 6.58 0.67 6.23
CA VAL A 356 6.38 -0.52 7.06
C VAL A 356 6.19 -0.11 8.52
N HIS A 357 7.05 0.75 9.07
CA HIS A 357 6.93 1.23 10.45
C HIS A 357 5.59 1.94 10.71
N GLY A 358 5.20 2.88 9.85
CA GLY A 358 3.92 3.58 9.94
C GLY A 358 2.74 2.62 9.92
N PHE A 359 2.78 1.60 9.06
CA PHE A 359 1.79 0.54 9.03
C PHE A 359 1.73 -0.27 10.34
N LEU A 360 2.89 -0.70 10.88
CA LEU A 360 2.94 -1.47 12.14
C LEU A 360 2.42 -0.66 13.33
N ALA A 361 2.81 0.62 13.42
CA ALA A 361 2.34 1.52 14.47
C ALA A 361 0.83 1.75 14.38
N GLY A 362 0.29 2.00 13.18
CA GLY A 362 -1.15 2.13 12.95
C GLY A 362 -1.93 0.84 13.29
N MET A 363 -1.34 -0.32 13.01
CA MET A 363 -1.93 -1.60 13.44
C MET A 363 -1.99 -1.72 14.95
N ILE A 364 -0.89 -1.46 15.68
CA ILE A 364 -0.89 -1.53 17.15
C ILE A 364 -1.97 -0.62 17.75
N GLN A 365 -2.14 0.59 17.21
CA GLN A 365 -3.17 1.52 17.65
C GLN A 365 -4.59 0.98 17.39
N SER A 366 -4.82 0.31 16.26
CA SER A 366 -6.12 -0.25 15.87
C SER A 366 -6.42 -1.62 16.50
N MET A 367 -5.44 -2.32 17.10
CA MET A 367 -5.65 -3.63 17.73
C MET A 367 -6.78 -3.62 18.76
N GLY A 368 -6.87 -2.57 19.60
CA GLY A 368 -7.93 -2.46 20.60
C GLY A 368 -9.34 -2.44 19.99
N SER A 369 -9.53 -1.68 18.92
CA SER A 369 -10.79 -1.68 18.17
C SER A 369 -11.06 -3.02 17.48
N ILE A 370 -10.03 -3.65 16.90
CA ILE A 370 -10.18 -4.96 16.23
C ILE A 370 -10.67 -6.02 17.23
N TYR A 371 -10.07 -6.09 18.43
CA TYR A 371 -10.54 -7.02 19.46
C TYR A 371 -11.95 -6.69 19.94
N THR A 372 -12.29 -5.41 20.05
CA THR A 372 -13.66 -4.98 20.41
C THR A 372 -14.67 -5.44 19.37
N ASP A 373 -14.39 -5.25 18.08
CA ASP A 373 -15.22 -5.70 16.97
C ASP A 373 -15.35 -7.24 16.96
N MET A 374 -14.26 -7.96 17.24
CA MET A 374 -14.28 -9.43 17.34
C MET A 374 -15.20 -9.93 18.47
N VAL A 375 -15.11 -9.29 19.63
CA VAL A 375 -15.95 -9.61 20.79
C VAL A 375 -17.42 -9.32 20.48
N LEU A 376 -17.72 -8.16 19.90
CA LEU A 376 -19.08 -7.76 19.52
C LEU A 376 -19.66 -8.69 18.45
N GLY A 377 -18.92 -8.95 17.38
CA GLY A 377 -19.37 -9.84 16.29
C GLY A 377 -19.59 -11.28 16.73
N LEU A 378 -18.74 -11.81 17.63
CA LEU A 378 -19.00 -13.12 18.23
C LEU A 378 -20.28 -13.10 19.08
N PHE A 379 -20.51 -12.02 19.84
CA PHE A 379 -21.75 -11.90 20.60
C PHE A 379 -22.98 -11.83 19.73
N ASP A 380 -22.98 -10.98 18.72
CA ASP A 380 -24.10 -10.87 17.80
C ASP A 380 -24.40 -12.22 17.14
N THR A 381 -23.36 -12.96 16.72
CA THR A 381 -23.52 -14.32 16.15
C THR A 381 -24.15 -15.29 17.15
N ILE A 382 -23.74 -15.27 18.42
CA ILE A 382 -24.31 -16.15 19.44
C ILE A 382 -25.78 -15.79 19.72
N ILE A 383 -26.12 -14.50 19.73
CA ILE A 383 -27.47 -14.01 20.02
C ILE A 383 -28.41 -14.30 18.85
N GLU A 384 -28.00 -13.98 17.62
CA GLU A 384 -28.79 -14.17 16.41
C GLU A 384 -29.16 -15.64 16.21
N ARG A 385 -28.24 -16.56 16.53
CA ARG A 385 -28.49 -17.99 16.37
C ARG A 385 -29.52 -18.56 17.34
N SER A 386 -29.73 -17.97 18.52
CA SER A 386 -30.82 -18.36 19.41
C SER A 386 -31.10 -17.33 20.50
N SER A 387 -32.36 -16.92 20.63
CA SER A 387 -32.85 -16.07 21.72
C SER A 387 -32.71 -16.73 23.10
N ASP A 388 -32.57 -18.06 23.18
CA ASP A 388 -32.33 -18.77 24.43
C ASP A 388 -30.91 -18.56 24.97
N ASN A 389 -30.00 -17.98 24.18
CA ASN A 389 -28.62 -17.74 24.59
C ASN A 389 -28.47 -16.50 25.48
N VAL A 390 -29.50 -15.65 25.55
CA VAL A 390 -29.44 -14.36 26.25
C VAL A 390 -30.31 -14.29 27.50
N VAL A 391 -29.92 -13.37 28.38
CA VAL A 391 -30.71 -12.86 29.50
C VAL A 391 -30.69 -11.34 29.41
N PHE A 392 -31.86 -10.72 29.54
CA PHE A 392 -31.96 -9.27 29.71
C PHE A 392 -31.62 -8.89 31.14
N TYR A 393 -30.80 -7.87 31.31
CA TYR A 393 -30.50 -7.29 32.62
C TYR A 393 -30.74 -5.78 32.59
N ARG A 394 -31.14 -5.23 33.74
CA ARG A 394 -31.30 -3.79 33.92
C ARG A 394 -30.07 -3.28 34.66
N SER A 395 -29.37 -2.28 34.12
CA SER A 395 -28.29 -1.58 34.82
C SER A 395 -28.71 -0.16 35.19
N TRP A 396 -28.20 0.31 36.33
CA TRP A 396 -28.43 1.66 36.85
C TRP A 396 -27.21 2.52 36.51
N LYS A 397 -27.38 3.60 35.74
CA LYS A 397 -26.36 4.65 35.57
C LYS A 397 -26.88 5.89 36.29
N SER A 398 -26.08 6.52 37.16
CA SER A 398 -26.58 7.45 38.20
C SER A 398 -27.24 8.73 37.70
N ASN A 399 -27.40 8.96 36.39
CA ASN A 399 -28.20 10.04 35.85
C ASN A 399 -29.32 9.45 34.95
N GLN A 400 -30.45 9.15 35.57
CA GLN A 400 -31.81 8.92 35.04
C GLN A 400 -32.01 8.52 33.56
N LYS A 401 -31.58 7.31 33.14
CA LYS A 401 -32.29 6.49 32.12
C LYS A 401 -32.00 5.00 32.38
N HIS A 402 -33.02 4.15 32.43
CA HIS A 402 -32.82 2.70 32.41
C HIS A 402 -32.20 2.29 31.08
N LYS A 403 -31.06 1.59 31.10
CA LYS A 403 -30.56 0.85 29.94
C LYS A 403 -30.89 -0.63 30.13
N VAL A 404 -31.62 -1.20 29.18
CA VAL A 404 -31.80 -2.66 29.10
C VAL A 404 -30.60 -3.21 28.34
N GLY A 405 -29.76 -3.97 29.04
CA GLY A 405 -28.61 -4.67 28.47
C GLY A 405 -28.93 -6.14 28.19
N MET A 406 -28.26 -6.73 27.22
CA MET A 406 -28.28 -8.18 26.95
C MET A 406 -26.96 -8.80 27.42
N ARG A 407 -27.04 -9.97 28.08
CA ARG A 407 -25.87 -10.79 28.43
C ARG A 407 -26.08 -12.23 27.99
N ILE A 408 -24.99 -12.96 27.69
CA ILE A 408 -25.09 -14.42 27.51
C ILE A 408 -25.50 -15.06 28.85
N ARG A 409 -26.30 -16.12 28.77
CA ARG A 409 -26.60 -16.99 29.91
C ARG A 409 -25.35 -17.62 30.51
N LYS A 410 -25.14 -17.40 31.80
CA LYS A 410 -24.03 -17.98 32.58
C LYS A 410 -24.02 -19.52 32.61
N LYS A 411 -25.20 -20.14 32.55
CA LYS A 411 -25.33 -21.61 32.68
C LYS A 411 -24.98 -22.35 31.38
N ARG A 412 -25.44 -21.85 30.23
CA ARG A 412 -25.14 -22.40 28.90
C ARG A 412 -25.54 -21.44 27.79
N PHE A 413 -24.92 -21.59 26.63
CA PHE A 413 -25.45 -21.12 25.34
C PHE A 413 -25.39 -22.23 24.29
N ILE A 414 -26.24 -22.12 23.27
CA ILE A 414 -26.55 -23.16 22.28
C ILE A 414 -26.33 -22.60 20.87
N ILE A 415 -25.60 -23.34 20.06
CA ILE A 415 -25.39 -23.03 18.65
C ILE A 415 -26.16 -24.05 17.82
N PRO A 416 -27.36 -23.71 17.31
CA PRO A 416 -28.12 -24.55 16.39
C PRO A 416 -27.48 -24.59 15.00
N ARG A 417 -27.90 -25.57 14.19
CA ARG A 417 -27.40 -25.81 12.82
C ARG A 417 -25.87 -26.03 12.77
N PHE A 418 -25.33 -26.65 13.81
CA PHE A 418 -23.93 -27.05 13.85
C PHE A 418 -23.79 -28.39 13.14
N ASN A 419 -23.07 -28.40 12.01
CA ASN A 419 -22.99 -29.55 11.13
C ASN A 419 -21.56 -30.12 11.09
N THR A 420 -21.48 -31.44 11.00
CA THR A 420 -20.24 -32.19 10.76
C THR A 420 -20.37 -33.00 9.46
N TRP A 421 -19.25 -33.34 8.84
CA TRP A 421 -19.24 -34.30 7.74
C TRP A 421 -19.73 -35.68 8.20
N SER A 422 -20.11 -36.54 7.26
CA SER A 422 -20.51 -37.93 7.56
C SER A 422 -19.43 -38.71 8.32
N SER A 423 -18.16 -38.36 8.11
CA SER A 423 -16.99 -38.87 8.84
C SER A 423 -16.88 -38.40 10.29
N GLY A 424 -17.74 -37.48 10.74
CA GLY A 424 -17.67 -36.84 12.06
C GLY A 424 -16.71 -35.65 12.13
N ALA A 425 -15.99 -35.35 11.05
CA ALA A 425 -15.08 -34.21 10.98
C ALA A 425 -15.82 -32.87 10.95
N LEU A 426 -15.20 -31.81 11.49
CA LEU A 426 -15.74 -30.45 11.43
C LEU A 426 -15.81 -29.96 9.98
N GLN A 427 -16.92 -29.31 9.63
CA GLN A 427 -16.96 -28.48 8.43
C GLN A 427 -16.13 -27.21 8.65
N TYR A 428 -15.58 -26.66 7.57
CA TYR A 428 -14.68 -25.51 7.63
C TYR A 428 -15.28 -24.33 8.42
N GLU A 429 -16.54 -23.97 8.15
CA GLU A 429 -17.23 -22.87 8.83
C GLU A 429 -17.40 -23.11 10.34
N CYS A 430 -17.78 -24.33 10.72
CA CYS A 430 -17.93 -24.73 12.12
C CYS A 430 -16.59 -24.72 12.85
N GLU A 431 -15.53 -25.16 12.18
CA GLU A 431 -14.18 -25.15 12.72
C GLU A 431 -13.65 -23.73 12.95
N GLN A 432 -13.89 -22.83 11.99
CA GLN A 432 -13.53 -21.42 12.11
C GLN A 432 -14.29 -20.75 13.26
N PHE A 433 -15.59 -21.02 13.40
CA PHE A 433 -16.39 -20.47 14.49
C PHE A 433 -15.88 -20.90 15.88
N LEU A 434 -15.48 -22.18 16.05
CA LEU A 434 -14.86 -22.63 17.30
C LEU A 434 -13.53 -21.91 17.57
N GLY A 435 -12.72 -21.71 16.54
CA GLY A 435 -11.47 -20.95 16.64
C GLY A 435 -11.69 -19.48 17.03
N ASP A 436 -12.75 -18.86 16.53
CA ASP A 436 -13.10 -17.47 16.88
C ASP A 436 -13.54 -17.36 18.36
N ILE A 437 -14.29 -18.35 18.88
CA ILE A 437 -14.61 -18.44 20.32
C ILE A 437 -13.32 -18.55 21.14
N ASP A 438 -12.43 -19.48 20.78
CA ASP A 438 -11.16 -19.68 21.47
C ASP A 438 -10.40 -18.34 21.56
N LYS A 439 -10.18 -17.65 20.44
CA LYS A 439 -9.44 -16.38 20.37
C LYS A 439 -10.06 -15.27 21.23
N VAL A 440 -11.39 -15.08 21.16
CA VAL A 440 -12.09 -14.04 21.93
C VAL A 440 -11.98 -14.31 23.43
N PHE A 441 -12.21 -15.54 23.87
CA PHE A 441 -12.13 -15.88 25.29
C PHE A 441 -10.68 -15.93 25.79
N GLY A 442 -9.70 -16.29 24.96
CA GLY A 442 -8.28 -16.12 25.26
C GLY A 442 -7.93 -14.66 25.53
N TYR A 443 -8.33 -13.76 24.64
CA TYR A 443 -8.13 -12.32 24.81
C TYR A 443 -8.79 -11.77 26.07
N LEU A 444 -10.09 -12.05 26.29
CA LEU A 444 -10.82 -11.60 27.48
C LEU A 444 -10.21 -12.11 28.79
N ASN A 445 -9.54 -13.27 28.75
CA ASN A 445 -8.92 -13.87 29.93
C ASN A 445 -7.44 -13.54 30.12
N GLY A 446 -6.85 -12.73 29.22
CA GLY A 446 -5.42 -12.40 29.27
C GLY A 446 -4.51 -13.57 28.94
N ILE A 447 -5.05 -14.63 28.31
CA ILE A 447 -4.28 -15.79 27.87
C ILE A 447 -3.93 -15.60 26.40
N SER A 448 -2.67 -15.28 26.14
CA SER A 448 -2.12 -15.16 24.79
C SER A 448 -1.03 -16.21 24.58
N GLY A 449 -1.38 -17.36 24.00
CA GLY A 449 -0.46 -18.47 23.74
C GLY A 449 -1.21 -19.74 23.32
N ASP A 450 -0.50 -20.86 23.22
CA ASP A 450 -1.10 -22.17 22.95
C ASP A 450 -1.85 -22.68 24.19
N TYR A 451 -3.14 -22.96 24.04
CA TYR A 451 -3.97 -23.62 25.05
C TYR A 451 -4.87 -24.65 24.37
N PHE A 452 -5.41 -25.57 25.17
CA PHE A 452 -6.28 -26.62 24.68
C PHE A 452 -7.70 -26.08 24.40
N GLY A 453 -7.84 -25.39 23.27
CA GLY A 453 -9.09 -24.75 22.84
C GLY A 453 -10.17 -25.74 22.38
N LEU A 454 -11.38 -25.22 22.17
CA LEU A 454 -12.52 -25.93 21.62
C LEU A 454 -12.19 -26.61 20.29
N ARG A 455 -11.50 -25.91 19.39
CA ARG A 455 -11.12 -26.48 18.07
C ARG A 455 -10.24 -27.72 18.22
N GLN A 456 -9.23 -27.64 19.08
CA GLN A 456 -8.30 -28.75 19.33
C GLN A 456 -9.00 -29.91 20.06
N SER A 457 -9.82 -29.59 21.06
CA SER A 457 -10.62 -30.57 21.81
C SER A 457 -11.57 -31.33 20.90
N PHE A 458 -12.29 -30.64 20.01
CA PHE A 458 -13.27 -31.28 19.12
C PHE A 458 -12.61 -32.22 18.12
N ARG A 459 -11.43 -31.86 17.59
CA ARG A 459 -10.67 -32.73 16.66
C ARG A 459 -10.13 -33.99 17.32
N LYS A 460 -9.76 -33.91 18.60
CA LYS A 460 -9.16 -35.03 19.35
C LYS A 460 -10.20 -36.02 19.86
N ASN A 461 -11.42 -35.58 20.09
CA ASN A 461 -12.46 -36.37 20.74
C ASN A 461 -13.51 -36.91 19.75
N ASN A 462 -14.05 -38.10 20.02
CA ASN A 462 -15.20 -38.62 19.27
C ASN A 462 -16.49 -37.98 19.80
N VAL A 463 -16.81 -36.80 19.29
CA VAL A 463 -17.93 -35.95 19.74
C VAL A 463 -19.34 -36.50 19.44
N ASN A 464 -19.45 -37.66 18.77
CA ASN A 464 -20.73 -38.29 18.46
C ASN A 464 -21.34 -39.03 19.67
N THR A 465 -20.67 -39.02 20.82
CA THR A 465 -21.18 -39.58 22.07
C THR A 465 -22.01 -38.55 22.85
N SER A 466 -22.84 -39.01 23.79
CA SER A 466 -23.61 -38.13 24.68
C SER A 466 -22.76 -37.51 25.82
N GLU A 467 -21.44 -37.66 25.76
CA GLU A 467 -20.53 -37.20 26.80
C GLU A 467 -20.33 -35.68 26.74
N ARG A 468 -19.75 -35.13 27.81
CA ARG A 468 -19.27 -33.76 27.81
C ARG A 468 -17.77 -33.79 27.61
N PHE A 469 -17.29 -32.91 26.74
CA PHE A 469 -15.87 -32.75 26.47
C PHE A 469 -15.40 -31.41 26.99
N THR A 470 -14.13 -31.37 27.38
CA THR A 470 -13.56 -30.21 28.04
C THR A 470 -12.57 -29.50 27.12
N SER A 471 -12.62 -28.17 27.13
CA SER A 471 -11.63 -27.25 26.55
C SER A 471 -11.10 -26.34 27.66
N GLU A 472 -10.22 -25.38 27.35
CA GLU A 472 -9.70 -24.41 28.33
C GLU A 472 -10.83 -23.68 29.07
N PHE A 473 -11.73 -23.02 28.32
CA PHE A 473 -12.75 -22.12 28.87
C PHE A 473 -14.13 -22.78 29.08
N PHE A 474 -14.44 -23.83 28.31
CA PHE A 474 -15.78 -24.43 28.28
C PHE A 474 -15.74 -25.96 28.39
N GLU A 475 -16.79 -26.51 28.98
CA GLU A 475 -17.27 -27.85 28.60
C GLU A 475 -18.25 -27.71 27.44
N TYR A 476 -18.31 -28.70 26.55
CA TYR A 476 -19.25 -28.71 25.45
C TYR A 476 -19.84 -30.09 25.20
N ARG A 477 -21.02 -30.11 24.58
CA ARG A 477 -21.71 -31.33 24.14
C ARG A 477 -22.34 -31.12 22.78
N TYR A 478 -22.04 -32.02 21.85
CA TYR A 478 -22.62 -32.05 20.52
C TYR A 478 -23.80 -33.03 20.46
N TYR A 479 -24.93 -32.56 19.94
CA TYR A 479 -26.12 -33.39 19.73
C TYR A 479 -26.32 -33.61 18.23
N LYS A 480 -25.83 -34.73 17.71
CA LYS A 480 -25.90 -35.08 16.29
C LYS A 480 -27.33 -35.11 15.75
N GLY A 481 -28.28 -35.67 16.50
CA GLY A 481 -29.67 -35.81 16.07
C GLY A 481 -30.41 -34.47 15.89
N SER A 482 -30.04 -33.45 16.67
CA SER A 482 -30.65 -32.11 16.59
C SER A 482 -29.74 -31.07 15.91
N GLY A 483 -28.51 -31.45 15.51
CA GLY A 483 -27.53 -30.53 14.93
C GLY A 483 -27.23 -29.32 15.84
N THR A 484 -27.12 -29.53 17.14
CA THR A 484 -26.90 -28.43 18.11
C THR A 484 -25.65 -28.67 18.96
N LEU A 485 -24.83 -27.63 19.13
CA LEU A 485 -23.67 -27.64 20.01
C LEU A 485 -23.95 -26.77 21.24
N HIS A 486 -23.75 -27.33 22.44
CA HIS A 486 -24.06 -26.68 23.71
C HIS A 486 -22.76 -26.40 24.44
N PHE A 487 -22.59 -25.17 24.91
CA PHE A 487 -21.42 -24.72 25.63
C PHE A 487 -21.78 -24.39 27.08
N PHE A 488 -20.97 -24.89 28.01
CA PHE A 488 -21.09 -24.70 29.45
C PHE A 488 -19.81 -24.04 29.95
N PRO A 489 -19.85 -22.76 30.36
CA PRO A 489 -18.69 -22.09 30.93
C PRO A 489 -18.21 -22.81 32.19
N LYS A 490 -16.89 -22.97 32.35
CA LYS A 490 -16.32 -23.60 33.56
C LYS A 490 -16.45 -22.73 34.82
N SER A 491 -16.51 -21.42 34.66
CA SER A 491 -16.73 -20.47 35.74
C SER A 491 -17.56 -19.29 35.26
N ASP A 492 -18.25 -18.64 36.21
CA ASP A 492 -18.99 -17.40 35.94
C ASP A 492 -18.06 -16.28 35.44
N GLU A 493 -16.81 -16.25 35.90
CA GLU A 493 -15.80 -15.25 35.51
C GLU A 493 -15.46 -15.29 34.01
N VAL A 494 -15.49 -16.47 33.39
CA VAL A 494 -15.25 -16.63 31.95
C VAL A 494 -16.26 -15.83 31.12
N VAL A 495 -17.50 -15.71 31.60
CA VAL A 495 -18.61 -15.02 30.90
C VAL A 495 -18.81 -13.59 31.41
N ASP A 496 -18.50 -13.33 32.68
CA ASP A 496 -18.67 -12.03 33.35
C ASP A 496 -17.56 -11.03 33.03
N ARG A 497 -16.41 -11.47 32.51
CA ARG A 497 -15.42 -10.57 31.90
C ARG A 497 -15.97 -9.99 30.61
N ARG A 498 -16.89 -9.03 30.73
CA ARG A 498 -17.44 -8.28 29.60
C ARG A 498 -17.47 -6.78 29.88
N CYS A 499 -16.87 -6.05 28.93
CA CYS A 499 -17.18 -4.67 28.56
C CYS A 499 -16.94 -3.57 29.61
N CYS A 500 -15.76 -3.54 30.25
CA CYS A 500 -15.19 -2.31 30.80
C CYS A 500 -14.17 -1.69 29.83
N THR A 501 -14.59 -1.39 28.60
CA THR A 501 -13.78 -0.61 27.64
C THR A 501 -14.58 0.60 27.16
N ASN A 502 -15.01 1.43 28.10
CA ASN A 502 -15.21 2.86 27.86
C ASN A 502 -15.45 3.60 29.19
N THR A 503 -14.36 3.79 29.92
CA THR A 503 -14.02 4.98 30.69
C THR A 503 -12.69 4.66 31.35
N GLY A 504 -11.60 5.27 30.88
CA GLY A 504 -10.36 5.23 31.64
C GLY A 504 -10.67 5.76 33.03
N HIS A 505 -10.63 4.88 34.02
CA HIS A 505 -10.43 5.08 35.46
C HIS A 505 -10.48 3.67 36.05
N GLY A 506 -9.38 3.25 36.69
CA GLY A 506 -9.24 1.92 37.26
C GLY A 506 -10.37 1.62 38.24
N CYS A 507 -10.87 0.38 38.23
CA CYS A 507 -11.80 -0.08 39.25
C CYS A 507 -11.22 -1.34 39.89
N GLY A 508 -10.79 -1.17 41.15
CA GLY A 508 -10.23 -2.20 41.99
C GLY A 508 -11.24 -3.28 42.38
N ARG A 509 -10.66 -4.38 42.86
CA ARG A 509 -11.34 -5.48 43.54
C ARG A 509 -12.36 -4.96 44.56
N LEU A 510 -13.59 -5.41 44.42
CA LEU A 510 -14.59 -5.53 45.48
C LEU A 510 -15.17 -6.93 45.25
N GLY A 511 -14.87 -7.97 46.05
CA GLY A 511 -14.88 -7.95 47.49
C GLY A 511 -16.30 -8.27 48.00
N ARG A 512 -16.84 -9.44 47.65
CA ARG A 512 -17.54 -10.39 48.53
C ARG A 512 -18.02 -11.61 47.75
#